data_AF-A0A535GAZ7-F1
#
_entry.id   AF-A0A535GAZ7-F1
#
_cell.length_a   1.000
_cell.length_b   1.000
_cell.length_c   1.000
_cell.angle_alpha   90.00
_cell.angle_beta   90.00
_cell.angle_gamma   90.00
#
_symmetry.space_group_name_H-M   'P 1'
#
loop_
_entity.id
_entity.type
_entity.pdbx_description
1 polymer ?
#
loop_
_entity_poly.entity_id
_entity_poly.type
_entity_poly.pdbx_seq_one_letter_code
_entity_poly.pdbx_strand_id
1 'polypeptide(L)'
;MTGIDVLRLLLLGSFGNIAGRLRELSDDDWDRRAVPGTSKAGFILWHAARILDWTYSSIAGVPEVAQRDPWRRRFPQEAMFGAGIPVSVADGVTQAVSRTDTIAYLDDVKTAFLEWFDLPRVVRPADTRYAGGARVAQDARGRKGGLPGAGGVGGDLRPGRDSRLAHAHAAVRRSHPRAPGRVR
;
A
#
# COMPACT_ATOMS: atom_id res chain seq x y z
N MET A 1 22.09 2.47 0.86
CA MET A 1 20.78 1.88 0.57
C MET A 1 19.84 2.21 1.73
N THR A 2 18.82 3.01 1.48
CA THR A 2 17.78 3.41 2.43
C THR A 2 16.69 2.33 2.50
N GLY A 3 15.80 2.40 3.51
CA GLY A 3 14.62 1.53 3.55
C GLY A 3 13.70 1.73 2.34
N ILE A 4 13.65 2.93 1.78
CA ILE A 4 12.92 3.23 0.55
C ILE A 4 13.54 2.52 -0.65
N ASP A 5 14.87 2.44 -0.73
CA ASP A 5 15.56 1.73 -1.81
C ASP A 5 15.22 0.23 -1.78
N VAL A 6 15.13 -0.36 -0.58
CA VAL A 6 14.72 -1.77 -0.40
C VAL A 6 13.28 -1.96 -0.85
N LEU A 7 12.36 -1.08 -0.44
CA LEU A 7 10.96 -1.15 -0.88
C LEU A 7 10.83 -1.00 -2.40
N ARG A 8 11.61 -0.09 -3.01
CA ARG A 8 11.65 0.08 -4.47
C ARG A 8 12.13 -1.21 -5.15
N LEU A 9 13.19 -1.82 -4.65
CA LEU A 9 13.72 -3.08 -5.18
C LEU A 9 12.67 -4.21 -5.09
N LEU A 10 12.04 -4.38 -3.93
CA LEU A 10 11.00 -5.41 -3.73
C LEU A 10 9.81 -5.17 -4.65
N LEU A 11 9.36 -3.93 -4.79
CA LEU A 11 8.24 -3.58 -5.67
C LEU A 11 8.57 -3.83 -7.14
N LEU A 12 9.78 -3.44 -7.59
CA LEU A 12 10.27 -3.73 -8.93
C LEU A 12 10.32 -5.24 -9.21
N GLY A 13 10.76 -6.03 -8.23
CA GLY A 13 10.74 -7.50 -8.30
C GLY A 13 9.32 -8.05 -8.45
N SER A 14 8.36 -7.54 -7.67
CA SER A 14 6.95 -7.95 -7.77
C SER A 14 6.34 -7.63 -9.12
N PHE A 15 6.56 -6.42 -9.67
CA PHE A 15 6.15 -6.08 -11.04
C PHE A 15 6.79 -7.02 -12.07
N GLY A 16 8.09 -7.29 -11.94
CA GLY A 16 8.82 -8.21 -12.80
C GLY A 16 8.25 -9.62 -12.79
N ASN A 17 7.90 -10.15 -11.61
CA ASN A 17 7.31 -11.48 -11.46
C ASN A 17 5.95 -11.58 -12.16
N ILE A 18 5.04 -10.61 -11.94
CA ILE A 18 3.73 -10.60 -12.59
C ILE A 18 3.88 -10.47 -14.11
N ALA A 19 4.73 -9.54 -14.57
CA ALA A 19 5.00 -9.36 -16.00
C ALA A 19 5.62 -10.61 -16.64
N GLY A 20 6.52 -11.31 -15.93
CA GLY A 20 7.09 -12.58 -16.38
C GLY A 20 6.02 -13.65 -16.57
N ARG A 21 5.14 -13.85 -15.58
CA ARG A 21 4.01 -14.79 -15.70
C ARG A 21 3.05 -14.41 -16.83
N LEU A 22 2.72 -13.13 -16.99
CA LEU A 22 1.90 -12.65 -18.09
C LEU A 22 2.54 -12.93 -19.46
N ARG A 23 3.87 -12.86 -19.59
CA ARG A 23 4.56 -13.14 -20.86
C ARG A 23 4.62 -14.64 -21.19
N GLU A 24 4.78 -15.48 -20.18
CA GLU A 24 4.85 -16.93 -20.32
C GLU A 24 3.48 -17.58 -20.55
N LEU A 25 2.42 -16.99 -20.04
CA LEU A 25 1.06 -17.49 -20.23
C LEU A 25 0.64 -17.38 -21.70
N SER A 26 0.09 -18.46 -22.24
CA SER A 26 -0.50 -18.44 -23.59
C SER A 26 -1.87 -17.75 -23.58
N ASP A 27 -2.35 -17.33 -24.75
CA ASP A 27 -3.69 -16.75 -24.88
C ASP A 27 -4.78 -17.81 -24.66
N ASP A 28 -4.50 -19.09 -24.94
CA ASP A 28 -5.40 -20.20 -24.62
C ASP A 28 -5.51 -20.42 -23.10
N ASP A 29 -4.39 -20.35 -22.38
CA ASP A 29 -4.36 -20.52 -20.93
C ASP A 29 -4.91 -19.30 -20.18
N TRP A 30 -4.93 -18.12 -20.83
CA TRP A 30 -5.52 -16.89 -20.28
C TRP A 30 -6.97 -17.10 -19.83
N ASP A 31 -7.77 -17.74 -20.69
CA ASP A 31 -9.21 -17.96 -20.43
C ASP A 31 -9.51 -19.33 -19.80
N ARG A 32 -8.48 -20.14 -19.55
CA ARG A 32 -8.65 -21.50 -19.02
C ARG A 32 -8.62 -21.53 -17.48
N ARG A 33 -9.44 -22.42 -16.92
CA ARG A 33 -9.31 -22.85 -15.52
C ARG A 33 -8.44 -24.09 -15.42
N ALA A 34 -7.49 -24.08 -14.49
CA ALA A 34 -6.71 -25.26 -14.16
C ALA A 34 -7.54 -26.32 -13.40
N VAL A 35 -8.41 -25.87 -12.48
CA VAL A 35 -9.25 -26.72 -11.64
C VAL A 35 -10.67 -26.13 -11.58
N PRO A 36 -11.74 -26.94 -11.63
CA PRO A 36 -13.10 -26.45 -11.44
C PRO A 36 -13.26 -25.69 -10.11
N GLY A 37 -13.97 -24.55 -10.14
CA GLY A 37 -14.21 -23.72 -8.97
C GLY A 37 -13.09 -22.74 -8.60
N THR A 38 -11.92 -22.80 -9.24
CA THR A 38 -10.86 -21.79 -9.06
C THR A 38 -10.93 -20.71 -10.14
N SER A 39 -10.46 -19.49 -9.86
CA SER A 39 -10.37 -18.42 -10.86
C SER A 39 -9.50 -18.80 -12.07
N LYS A 40 -9.85 -18.28 -13.25
CA LYS A 40 -9.02 -18.37 -14.46
C LYS A 40 -7.66 -17.70 -14.23
N ALA A 41 -6.62 -18.20 -14.88
CA ALA A 41 -5.27 -17.64 -14.73
C ALA A 41 -5.22 -16.16 -15.14
N GLY A 42 -5.91 -15.80 -16.24
CA GLY A 42 -5.98 -14.42 -16.70
C GLY A 42 -6.61 -13.47 -15.68
N PHE A 43 -7.70 -13.89 -15.03
CA PHE A 43 -8.32 -13.10 -13.97
C PHE A 43 -7.38 -12.88 -12.79
N ILE A 44 -6.65 -13.91 -12.36
CA ILE A 44 -5.71 -13.82 -11.24
C ILE A 44 -4.61 -12.78 -11.54
N LEU A 45 -4.03 -12.82 -12.73
CA LEU A 45 -2.96 -11.89 -13.12
C LEU A 45 -3.47 -10.46 -13.35
N TRP A 46 -4.65 -10.31 -13.96
CA TRP A 46 -5.33 -9.01 -14.05
C TRP A 46 -5.63 -8.43 -12.66
N HIS A 47 -6.18 -9.25 -11.76
CA HIS A 47 -6.49 -8.86 -10.39
C HIS A 47 -5.24 -8.42 -9.63
N ALA A 48 -4.11 -9.13 -9.79
CA ALA A 48 -2.84 -8.74 -9.19
C ALA A 48 -2.40 -7.34 -9.63
N ALA A 49 -2.53 -7.01 -10.92
CA ALA A 49 -2.24 -5.67 -11.43
C ALA A 49 -3.20 -4.60 -10.86
N ARG A 50 -4.50 -4.93 -10.75
CA ARG A 50 -5.52 -4.03 -10.18
C ARG A 50 -5.30 -3.77 -8.69
N ILE A 51 -4.89 -4.76 -7.91
CA ILE A 51 -4.58 -4.59 -6.48
C ILE A 51 -3.38 -3.66 -6.29
N LEU A 52 -2.36 -3.74 -7.14
CA LEU A 52 -1.22 -2.81 -7.09
C LEU A 52 -1.65 -1.38 -7.38
N ASP A 53 -2.49 -1.17 -8.41
CA ASP A 53 -3.04 0.16 -8.74
C ASP A 53 -3.90 0.71 -7.60
N TRP A 54 -4.84 -0.09 -7.09
CA TRP A 54 -5.71 0.32 -6.00
C TRP A 54 -4.92 0.66 -4.73
N THR A 55 -3.89 -0.14 -4.41
CA THR A 55 -3.04 0.08 -3.23
C THR A 55 -2.24 1.37 -3.37
N TYR A 56 -1.59 1.56 -4.51
CA TYR A 56 -0.89 2.80 -4.85
C TYR A 56 -1.81 4.00 -4.70
N SER A 57 -2.95 3.96 -5.37
CA SER A 57 -3.91 5.06 -5.46
C SER A 57 -4.49 5.42 -4.11
N SER A 58 -4.79 4.41 -3.28
CA SER A 58 -5.28 4.59 -1.91
C SER A 58 -4.23 5.23 -0.99
N ILE A 59 -2.96 4.83 -1.10
CA ILE A 59 -1.88 5.37 -0.26
C ILE A 59 -1.45 6.76 -0.74
N ALA A 60 -1.37 6.97 -2.04
CA ALA A 60 -0.96 8.24 -2.65
C ALA A 60 -2.10 9.28 -2.64
N GLY A 61 -3.35 8.86 -2.45
CA GLY A 61 -4.52 9.74 -2.47
C GLY A 61 -4.85 10.28 -3.86
N VAL A 62 -4.63 9.47 -4.90
CA VAL A 62 -4.84 9.84 -6.31
C VAL A 62 -5.83 8.88 -6.98
N PRO A 63 -6.46 9.26 -8.10
CA PRO A 63 -7.26 8.33 -8.90
C PRO A 63 -6.43 7.17 -9.46
N GLU A 64 -7.07 6.00 -9.49
CA GLU A 64 -6.54 4.78 -10.08
C GLU A 64 -6.13 4.96 -11.54
N VAL A 65 -5.03 4.30 -11.93
CA VAL A 65 -4.59 4.21 -13.32
C VAL A 65 -5.68 3.60 -14.20
N ALA A 66 -6.45 2.64 -13.67
CA ALA A 66 -7.58 2.07 -14.41
C ALA A 66 -8.71 3.08 -14.73
N GLN A 67 -8.77 4.23 -14.07
CA GLN A 67 -9.72 5.30 -14.38
C GLN A 67 -9.22 6.23 -15.50
N ARG A 68 -7.99 6.06 -15.97
CA ARG A 68 -7.39 6.80 -17.08
C ARG A 68 -7.73 6.12 -18.40
N ASP A 69 -7.66 6.89 -19.48
CA ASP A 69 -7.66 6.29 -20.81
C ASP A 69 -6.31 5.62 -21.09
N PRO A 70 -6.27 4.50 -21.83
CA PRO A 70 -7.40 3.81 -22.45
C PRO A 70 -8.15 2.85 -21.52
N TRP A 71 -7.61 2.58 -20.32
CA TRP A 71 -8.05 1.51 -19.42
C TRP A 71 -9.50 1.61 -18.97
N ARG A 72 -9.97 2.82 -18.67
CA ARG A 72 -11.37 3.07 -18.29
C ARG A 72 -12.37 2.58 -19.32
N ARG A 73 -12.02 2.65 -20.60
CA ARG A 73 -12.88 2.16 -21.70
C ARG A 73 -12.71 0.66 -21.97
N ARG A 74 -11.59 0.07 -21.58
CA ARG A 74 -11.25 -1.33 -21.85
C ARG A 74 -11.64 -2.27 -20.73
N PHE A 75 -11.57 -1.82 -19.47
CA PHE A 75 -11.78 -2.67 -18.33
C PHE A 75 -13.25 -2.68 -17.89
N PRO A 76 -13.79 -3.85 -17.52
CA PRO A 76 -15.14 -3.97 -17.01
C PRO A 76 -15.25 -3.25 -15.66
N GLN A 77 -16.03 -2.17 -15.63
CA GLN A 77 -16.11 -1.29 -14.46
C GLN A 77 -16.76 -2.01 -13.27
N GLU A 78 -17.73 -2.89 -13.55
CA GLU A 78 -18.39 -3.74 -12.57
C GLU A 78 -17.43 -4.70 -11.83
N ALA A 79 -16.28 -5.02 -12.42
CA ALA A 79 -15.27 -5.86 -11.77
C ALA A 79 -14.41 -5.07 -10.77
N MET A 80 -14.47 -3.73 -10.77
CA MET A 80 -13.70 -2.84 -9.90
C MET A 80 -12.20 -3.19 -9.91
N PHE A 81 -11.66 -3.67 -8.78
CA PHE A 81 -10.31 -4.21 -8.67
C PHE A 81 -10.27 -5.73 -8.50
N GLY A 82 -11.42 -6.42 -8.57
CA GLY A 82 -11.52 -7.88 -8.61
C GLY A 82 -11.72 -8.61 -7.28
N ALA A 83 -11.89 -7.90 -6.16
CA ALA A 83 -12.15 -8.54 -4.86
C ALA A 83 -13.65 -8.68 -4.57
N GLY A 84 -14.07 -9.85 -4.09
CA GLY A 84 -15.44 -10.09 -3.62
C GLY A 84 -16.51 -10.11 -4.72
N ILE A 85 -16.10 -10.27 -5.98
CA ILE A 85 -17.02 -10.26 -7.13
C ILE A 85 -17.57 -11.67 -7.45
N PRO A 86 -18.74 -11.78 -8.09
CA PRO A 86 -19.25 -13.06 -8.57
C PRO A 86 -18.32 -13.72 -9.60
N VAL A 87 -18.33 -15.06 -9.62
CA VAL A 87 -17.54 -15.86 -10.58
C VAL A 87 -17.85 -15.48 -12.03
N SER A 88 -19.11 -15.20 -12.36
CA SER A 88 -19.50 -14.76 -13.71
C SER A 88 -18.86 -13.43 -14.12
N VAL A 89 -18.72 -12.49 -13.17
CA VAL A 89 -18.05 -11.20 -13.42
C VAL A 89 -16.55 -11.42 -13.59
N ALA A 90 -15.95 -12.25 -12.74
CA ALA A 90 -14.54 -12.62 -12.87
C ALA A 90 -14.23 -13.30 -14.21
N ASP A 91 -15.13 -14.13 -14.72
CA ASP A 91 -14.99 -14.77 -16.03
C ASP A 91 -15.17 -13.80 -17.20
N GLY A 92 -16.03 -12.80 -17.05
CA GLY A 92 -16.21 -11.75 -18.04
C GLY A 92 -14.94 -10.90 -18.24
N VAL A 93 -14.13 -10.74 -17.20
CA VAL A 93 -12.86 -10.00 -17.29
C VAL A 93 -11.92 -10.62 -18.33
N THR A 94 -11.74 -11.95 -18.31
CA THR A 94 -10.80 -12.60 -19.23
C THR A 94 -11.30 -12.60 -20.67
N GLN A 95 -12.60 -12.41 -20.89
CA GLN A 95 -13.20 -12.22 -22.21
C GLN A 95 -13.06 -10.78 -22.70
N ALA A 96 -13.13 -9.80 -21.79
CA ALA A 96 -13.11 -8.38 -22.13
C ALA A 96 -11.68 -7.81 -22.24
N VAL A 97 -10.73 -8.37 -21.48
CA VAL A 97 -9.36 -7.85 -21.35
C VAL A 97 -8.37 -8.90 -21.80
N SER A 98 -7.44 -8.50 -22.67
CA SER A 98 -6.38 -9.39 -23.12
C SER A 98 -5.20 -9.43 -22.14
N ARG A 99 -4.41 -10.50 -22.24
CA ARG A 99 -3.11 -10.62 -21.58
C ARG A 99 -2.18 -9.45 -21.93
N THR A 100 -2.14 -9.06 -23.20
CA THR A 100 -1.32 -7.93 -23.69
C THR A 100 -1.78 -6.60 -23.09
N ASP A 101 -3.10 -6.36 -23.00
CA ASP A 101 -3.63 -5.18 -22.31
C ASP A 101 -3.20 -5.15 -20.85
N THR A 102 -3.24 -6.31 -20.18
CA THR A 102 -2.85 -6.41 -18.77
C THR A 102 -1.36 -6.13 -18.56
N ILE A 103 -0.48 -6.54 -19.50
CA ILE A 103 0.95 -6.21 -19.46
C ILE A 103 1.15 -4.70 -19.60
N ALA A 104 0.55 -4.09 -20.62
CA ALA A 104 0.68 -2.65 -20.86
C ALA A 104 0.13 -1.83 -19.68
N TYR A 105 -1.01 -2.23 -19.14
CA TYR A 105 -1.58 -1.62 -17.94
C TYR A 105 -0.67 -1.78 -16.72
N LEU A 106 -0.07 -2.95 -16.50
CA LEU A 106 0.86 -3.18 -15.39
C LEU A 106 2.09 -2.26 -15.49
N ASP A 107 2.59 -2.00 -16.70
CA ASP A 107 3.69 -1.06 -16.93
C ASP A 107 3.29 0.40 -16.63
N ASP A 108 2.06 0.82 -16.95
CA ASP A 108 1.52 2.13 -16.57
C ASP A 108 1.41 2.27 -15.04
N VAL A 109 0.91 1.24 -14.36
CA VAL A 109 0.83 1.19 -12.88
C VAL A 109 2.22 1.26 -12.27
N LYS A 110 3.18 0.50 -12.79
CA LYS A 110 4.58 0.52 -12.35
C LYS A 110 5.15 1.93 -12.47
N THR A 111 4.95 2.58 -13.61
CA THR A 111 5.44 3.94 -13.87
C THR A 111 4.88 4.91 -12.83
N ALA A 112 3.54 4.93 -12.66
CA ALA A 112 2.88 5.81 -11.69
C ALA A 112 3.35 5.58 -10.25
N PHE A 113 3.56 4.32 -9.86
CA PHE A 113 4.03 3.96 -8.52
C PHE A 113 5.47 4.46 -8.31
N LEU A 114 6.37 4.24 -9.27
CA LEU A 114 7.77 4.64 -9.16
C LEU A 114 7.95 6.15 -9.17
N GLU A 115 7.18 6.88 -9.98
CA GLU A 115 7.17 8.35 -9.96
C GLU A 115 6.75 8.88 -8.58
N TRP A 116 5.76 8.25 -7.94
CA TRP A 116 5.37 8.62 -6.58
C TRP A 116 6.45 8.34 -5.54
N PHE A 117 7.31 7.34 -5.75
CA PHE A 117 8.44 7.08 -4.86
C PHE A 117 9.45 8.22 -4.82
N ASP A 118 9.52 9.01 -5.89
CA ASP A 118 10.45 10.12 -6.08
C ASP A 118 9.92 11.45 -5.53
N LEU A 119 8.65 11.49 -5.08
CA LEU A 119 8.05 12.68 -4.48
C LEU A 119 8.49 12.89 -3.01
N PRO A 120 8.57 14.15 -2.55
CA PRO A 120 8.81 14.47 -1.14
C PRO A 120 7.76 13.82 -0.23
N ARG A 121 8.20 13.13 0.83
CA ARG A 121 7.29 12.39 1.69
C ARG A 121 6.72 13.24 2.81
N VAL A 122 5.40 13.16 2.97
CA VAL A 122 4.70 13.60 4.17
C VAL A 122 4.13 12.35 4.83
N VAL A 123 4.63 11.99 6.02
CA VAL A 123 4.10 10.85 6.77
C VAL A 123 2.74 11.24 7.34
N ARG A 124 1.69 10.59 6.85
CA ARG A 124 0.33 10.70 7.38
C ARG A 124 -0.23 9.30 7.63
N PRO A 125 -1.11 9.13 8.63
CA PRO A 125 -1.87 7.90 8.78
C PRO A 125 -2.69 7.64 7.50
N ALA A 126 -2.47 6.50 6.85
CA ALA A 126 -3.21 6.11 5.64
C ALA A 126 -4.57 5.48 5.98
N ASP A 127 -4.72 4.86 7.15
CA ASP A 127 -5.99 4.37 7.67
C ASP A 127 -6.17 4.85 9.12
N THR A 128 -7.22 5.63 9.37
CA THR A 128 -7.55 6.19 10.69
C THR A 128 -8.61 5.37 11.43
N ARG A 129 -9.21 4.35 10.78
CA ARG A 129 -10.23 3.48 11.40
C ARG A 129 -9.62 2.60 12.50
N TYR A 130 -8.32 2.33 12.43
CA TYR A 130 -7.53 1.71 13.49
C TYR A 130 -6.87 2.77 14.39
N ALA A 131 -7.68 3.57 15.11
CA ALA A 131 -7.20 4.54 16.09
C ALA A 131 -6.44 3.90 17.30
N GLY A 132 -6.24 2.57 17.31
CA GLY A 132 -5.32 1.89 18.23
C GLY A 132 -3.83 2.08 17.88
N GLY A 133 -3.48 2.42 16.63
CA GLY A 133 -2.09 2.59 16.20
C GLY A 133 -1.41 3.86 16.73
N ALA A 134 -2.19 4.91 17.01
CA ALA A 134 -1.67 6.17 17.57
C ALA A 134 -1.08 6.00 18.99
N ARG A 135 -1.56 5.00 19.75
CA ARG A 135 -1.01 4.66 21.08
C ARG A 135 0.36 3.97 20.99
N VAL A 136 0.61 3.17 19.96
CA VAL A 136 1.89 2.45 19.80
C VAL A 136 3.06 3.40 19.55
N ALA A 137 2.82 4.48 18.78
CA ALA A 137 3.84 5.50 18.51
C ALA A 137 4.15 6.41 19.72
N GLN A 138 3.21 6.55 20.68
CA GLN A 138 3.44 7.27 21.93
C GLN A 138 4.07 6.38 23.01
N ASP A 139 3.67 5.11 23.11
CA ASP A 139 4.16 4.17 24.13
C ASP A 139 5.58 3.64 23.87
N ALA A 140 6.06 3.63 22.63
CA ALA A 140 7.42 3.21 22.29
C ALA A 140 8.52 4.13 22.87
N ARG A 141 8.16 5.31 23.39
CA ARG A 141 9.08 6.19 24.13
C ARG A 141 9.21 5.84 25.63
N GLY A 142 8.47 4.84 26.14
CA GLY A 142 8.26 4.67 27.58
C GLY A 142 8.63 3.34 28.24
N ARG A 143 8.96 2.24 27.54
CA ARG A 143 9.15 0.93 28.20
C ARG A 143 10.48 0.26 27.91
N LYS A 144 11.38 0.30 28.90
CA LYS A 144 12.40 -0.73 29.14
C LYS A 144 11.73 -1.91 29.86
N GLY A 145 11.67 -3.07 29.22
CA GLY A 145 11.22 -4.32 29.86
C GLY A 145 10.60 -5.27 28.83
N GLY A 146 11.26 -6.40 28.59
CA GLY A 146 10.88 -7.36 27.55
C GLY A 146 9.77 -8.34 27.95
N LEU A 147 9.02 -8.76 26.92
CA LEU A 147 8.54 -10.12 26.50
C LEU A 147 7.79 -11.02 27.52
N PRO A 148 6.88 -11.95 27.10
CA PRO A 148 6.85 -12.66 25.80
C PRO A 148 5.48 -12.82 25.10
N GLY A 149 5.52 -13.01 23.77
CA GLY A 149 4.35 -13.36 22.94
C GLY A 149 4.58 -13.09 21.44
N ALA A 150 5.52 -13.81 20.84
CA ALA A 150 5.79 -13.82 19.40
C ALA A 150 4.61 -14.45 18.61
N GLY A 151 4.36 -14.14 17.33
CA GLY A 151 5.30 -13.59 16.37
C GLY A 151 4.64 -12.78 15.25
N GLY A 152 5.10 -11.53 15.13
CA GLY A 152 5.25 -10.87 13.85
C GLY A 152 6.72 -10.96 13.46
N VAL A 153 7.01 -11.45 12.26
CA VAL A 153 8.38 -11.49 11.71
C VAL A 153 8.76 -10.07 11.30
N GLY A 154 9.22 -9.28 12.26
CA GLY A 154 9.85 -7.98 12.06
C GLY A 154 11.33 -8.10 12.39
N GLY A 155 12.17 -8.18 11.35
CA GLY A 155 13.62 -8.23 11.46
C GLY A 155 14.18 -6.99 12.15
N ASP A 156 15.05 -7.25 13.13
CA ASP A 156 15.76 -6.28 13.97
C ASP A 156 16.73 -5.44 13.12
N LEU A 157 16.50 -4.12 13.02
CA LEU A 157 17.49 -3.15 12.56
C LEU A 157 17.73 -2.13 13.67
N ARG A 158 18.68 -2.42 14.55
CA ARG A 158 19.18 -1.45 15.55
C ARG A 158 20.21 -0.51 14.92
N PRO A 159 20.05 0.81 15.02
CA PRO A 159 21.17 1.74 14.86
C PRO A 159 21.91 1.90 16.20
N GLY A 160 23.25 1.91 16.14
CA GLY A 160 24.13 2.13 17.28
C GLY A 160 23.86 3.47 17.98
N ARG A 161 23.90 3.46 19.31
CA ARG A 161 23.81 4.65 20.16
C ARG A 161 25.20 5.30 20.25
N ASP A 162 25.33 6.51 19.73
CA ASP A 162 26.23 7.50 20.31
C ASP A 162 25.38 8.50 21.11
N SER A 163 25.57 8.48 22.42
CA SER A 163 24.84 9.27 23.39
C SER A 163 25.79 10.27 24.07
N ARG A 164 25.77 11.52 23.61
CA ARG A 164 26.20 12.68 24.39
C ARG A 164 25.30 13.86 24.05
N LEU A 165 24.30 14.11 24.90
CA LEU A 165 23.78 15.42 25.33
C LEU A 165 22.40 15.22 25.96
N ALA A 166 22.41 14.90 27.25
CA ALA A 166 21.30 15.18 28.16
C ALA A 166 21.82 16.16 29.21
N HIS A 167 21.06 17.24 29.44
CA HIS A 167 20.88 18.01 30.68
C HIS A 167 20.90 19.54 30.47
N ALA A 168 19.71 20.13 30.53
CA ALA A 168 19.40 21.37 31.25
C ALA A 168 17.87 21.53 31.25
N HIS A 169 17.20 21.00 32.27
CA HIS A 169 16.72 21.69 33.47
C HIS A 169 15.33 22.32 33.32
N ALA A 170 14.36 21.66 33.96
CA ALA A 170 13.04 22.18 34.27
C ALA A 170 13.05 22.78 35.69
N ALA A 171 12.57 24.01 35.82
CA ALA A 171 11.88 24.62 36.98
C ALA A 171 11.75 26.11 36.62
N VAL A 172 10.57 26.72 36.66
CA VAL A 172 10.02 27.35 37.87
C VAL A 172 8.49 27.43 37.77
N ARG A 173 7.85 27.10 38.89
CA ARG A 173 6.41 27.16 39.15
C ARG A 173 5.89 28.59 39.30
N ARG A 174 4.65 28.79 38.82
CA ARG A 174 3.49 29.49 39.41
C ARG A 174 3.71 30.82 40.16
N SER A 175 3.06 31.86 39.65
CA SER A 175 2.30 32.83 40.46
C SER A 175 1.26 33.55 39.58
N HIS A 176 -0.03 33.32 39.89
CA HIS A 176 -1.14 34.19 39.48
C HIS A 176 -1.20 35.41 40.43
N PRO A 177 -1.81 36.51 39.97
CA PRO A 177 -2.96 37.02 40.70
C PRO A 177 -4.18 37.31 39.82
N ARG A 178 -5.35 37.20 40.46
CA ARG A 178 -6.70 37.50 39.96
C ARG A 178 -7.02 39.01 39.99
N ALA A 179 -8.06 39.36 39.21
CA ALA A 179 -9.18 40.29 39.48
C ALA A 179 -9.24 41.53 38.54
N PRO A 180 -10.38 42.26 38.43
CA PRO A 180 -11.78 41.96 38.80
C PRO A 180 -12.79 42.20 37.65
N GLY A 181 -14.06 41.84 37.86
CA GLY A 181 -15.18 42.22 36.98
C GLY A 181 -15.98 43.43 37.47
N ARG A 182 -16.73 44.07 36.55
CA ARG A 182 -18.09 44.66 36.71
C ARG A 182 -18.55 45.21 35.34
N VAL A 183 -19.67 44.71 34.80
CA VAL A 183 -21.01 45.33 34.79
C VAL A 183 -21.05 46.72 34.14
N ARG A 184 -21.59 46.78 32.91
CA ARG A 184 -22.82 47.50 32.56
C ARG A 184 -23.46 46.83 31.35
#